data_AF-Q2SJH6-F1
#
_entry.id   AF-Q2SJH6-F1
#
_cell.length_a   1.000
_cell.length_b   1.000
_cell.length_c   1.000
_cell.angle_alpha   90.00
_cell.angle_beta   90.00
_cell.angle_gamma   90.00
#
_symmetry.space_group_name_H-M   'P 1'
#
loop_
_entity.id
_entity.type
_entity.pdbx_description
1 polymer ?
#
loop_
_entity_poly.entity_id
_entity_poly.type
_entity_poly.pdbx_seq_one_letter_code
_entity_poly.pdbx_strand_id
1 'polypeptide(L)'
;MERKTFPVIETYKDNEVSLRDILLTLWKGKWIIISLTVLSLVAALVMAKNQPNIYKSSILLVPAQEEQKGGLAGIAGQFGGLASIAGINIGGGKSDVAEALAILKSQEFLTRFLKDEQIKSSLFIENWNKESGQWEKKDSFLGSLWGRLKGDSNPKDPSSLEPSWQKTYQLFISKHLSVSEDPKSGLVTVSVMAYEPEDAAHWAALLIDKLNSHVRLQKKAEAERSIEYLNNQIKLTLNAEMQRVLYQLVEAQAKVAMLASVRDDYVFRVIDPAFIPEQKYKPNRFQMVIVGGIAGCVFGVLLVLFIQIITEKKQSE
;
A
#
# COMPACT_ATOMS: atom_id res chain seq x y z
N MET A 1 5.54 67.43 -61.74
CA MET A 1 4.58 66.47 -61.17
C MET A 1 5.14 65.10 -61.44
N GLU A 2 5.55 64.36 -60.41
CA GLU A 2 5.75 62.91 -60.50
C GLU A 2 5.54 62.33 -59.11
N ARG A 3 4.53 61.47 -58.97
CA ARG A 3 4.04 60.95 -57.69
C ARG A 3 5.00 59.88 -57.20
N LYS A 4 5.49 60.03 -55.97
CA LYS A 4 6.16 58.94 -55.24
C LYS A 4 5.16 57.80 -55.06
N THR A 5 5.40 56.68 -55.73
CA THR A 5 4.69 55.42 -55.49
C THR A 5 5.25 54.80 -54.21
N PHE A 6 4.46 54.82 -53.15
CA PHE A 6 4.77 54.08 -51.93
C PHE A 6 4.66 52.57 -52.22
N PRO A 7 5.58 51.74 -51.71
CA PRO A 7 5.44 50.30 -51.84
C PRO A 7 4.14 49.86 -51.14
N VAL A 8 3.33 49.07 -51.85
CA VAL A 8 2.19 48.37 -51.27
C VAL A 8 2.76 47.45 -50.20
N ILE A 9 2.45 47.71 -48.94
CA ILE A 9 2.77 46.80 -47.85
C ILE A 9 1.90 45.57 -48.10
N GLU A 10 2.51 44.48 -48.59
CA GLU A 10 1.84 43.18 -48.56
C GLU A 10 1.55 42.88 -47.09
N THR A 11 0.28 43.01 -46.70
CA THR A 11 -0.20 42.48 -45.44
C THR A 11 0.09 40.99 -45.45
N TYR A 12 1.16 40.58 -44.78
CA TYR A 12 1.40 39.21 -44.39
C TYR A 12 0.09 38.74 -43.76
N LYS A 13 -0.65 37.88 -44.45
CA LYS A 13 -1.86 37.28 -43.93
C LYS A 13 -1.35 36.32 -42.87
N ASP A 14 -1.18 36.86 -41.67
CA ASP A 14 -0.72 36.11 -40.54
C ASP A 14 -1.70 34.95 -40.41
N ASN A 15 -1.19 33.73 -40.58
CA ASN A 15 -1.92 32.50 -40.28
C ASN A 15 -2.06 32.40 -38.76
N GLU A 16 -2.55 33.46 -38.11
CA GLU A 16 -3.02 33.43 -36.75
C GLU A 16 -4.27 32.58 -36.75
N VAL A 17 -4.12 31.34 -36.28
CA VAL A 17 -5.25 30.45 -36.02
C VAL A 17 -6.19 31.16 -35.06
N SER A 18 -7.27 31.73 -35.60
CA SER A 18 -8.23 32.48 -34.80
C SER A 18 -8.99 31.51 -33.89
N LEU A 19 -9.20 31.90 -32.62
CA LEU A 19 -9.98 31.10 -31.66
C LEU A 19 -11.40 30.75 -32.19
N ARG A 20 -11.95 31.63 -33.03
CA ARG A 20 -13.24 31.43 -33.70
C ARG A 20 -13.22 30.27 -34.69
N ASP A 21 -12.13 30.09 -35.42
CA ASP A 21 -12.00 29.05 -36.43
C ASP A 21 -11.87 27.67 -35.77
N ILE A 22 -11.17 27.60 -34.64
CA ILE A 22 -11.12 26.39 -33.79
C ILE A 22 -12.53 26.03 -33.31
N LEU A 23 -13.29 27.00 -32.80
CA LEU A 23 -14.65 26.74 -32.29
C LEU A 23 -15.61 26.26 -33.39
N LEU A 24 -15.56 26.87 -34.57
CA LEU A 24 -16.37 26.45 -35.72
C LEU A 24 -15.99 25.05 -36.21
N THR A 25 -14.69 24.72 -36.21
CA THR A 25 -14.17 23.41 -36.57
C THR A 25 -14.70 22.33 -35.62
N LEU A 26 -14.63 22.59 -34.31
CA LEU A 26 -15.19 21.69 -33.29
C LEU A 26 -16.70 21.51 -33.44
N TRP A 27 -17.43 22.58 -33.79
CA TRP A 27 -18.87 22.51 -33.95
C TRP A 27 -19.31 21.72 -35.20
N LYS A 28 -18.53 21.78 -36.28
CA LYS A 28 -18.69 20.91 -37.47
C LYS A 28 -18.42 19.44 -37.12
N GLY A 29 -17.40 19.17 -36.32
CA GLY A 29 -17.01 17.83 -35.87
C GLY A 29 -17.82 17.26 -34.70
N LYS A 30 -18.89 17.93 -34.23
CA LYS A 30 -19.62 17.56 -32.99
C LYS A 30 -20.09 16.10 -32.94
N TRP A 31 -20.50 15.52 -34.07
CA TRP A 31 -20.96 14.12 -34.12
C TRP A 31 -19.81 13.13 -33.91
N ILE A 32 -18.61 13.45 -34.39
CA ILE A 32 -17.41 12.65 -34.15
C ILE A 32 -17.08 12.69 -32.65
N ILE A 33 -17.04 13.89 -32.06
CA ILE A 33 -16.77 14.09 -30.63
C ILE A 33 -17.80 13.33 -29.78
N ILE A 34 -19.10 13.48 -30.07
CA ILE A 34 -20.18 12.80 -29.35
C ILE A 34 -20.05 11.27 -29.48
N SER A 35 -19.87 10.74 -30.69
CA SER A 35 -19.78 9.28 -30.88
C SER A 35 -18.61 8.67 -30.11
N LEU A 36 -17.47 9.36 -30.11
CA LEU A 36 -16.25 8.90 -29.45
C LEU A 36 -16.35 9.01 -27.93
N THR A 37 -16.98 10.07 -27.44
CA THR A 37 -17.28 10.24 -26.02
C THR A 37 -18.23 9.14 -25.53
N VAL A 38 -19.30 8.85 -26.27
CA VAL A 38 -20.25 7.76 -25.94
C VAL A 38 -19.55 6.40 -25.97
N LEU A 39 -18.72 6.13 -26.99
CA LEU A 39 -17.95 4.89 -27.06
C LEU A 39 -17.02 4.72 -25.85
N SER A 40 -16.31 5.79 -25.46
CA SER A 40 -15.42 5.78 -24.29
C SER A 40 -16.18 5.58 -22.98
N LEU A 41 -17.37 6.19 -22.84
CA LEU A 41 -18.24 5.97 -21.68
C LEU A 41 -18.72 4.52 -21.57
N VAL A 42 -19.14 3.91 -22.68
CA VAL A 42 -19.54 2.50 -22.71
C VAL A 42 -18.36 1.61 -22.32
N ALA A 43 -17.17 1.86 -22.86
CA ALA A 43 -15.97 1.13 -22.51
C ALA A 43 -15.63 1.27 -21.00
N ALA A 44 -15.71 2.48 -20.45
CA ALA A 44 -15.46 2.75 -19.04
C ALA A 44 -16.47 2.03 -18.13
N LEU A 45 -17.75 1.98 -18.49
CA LEU A 45 -18.79 1.25 -17.76
C LEU A 45 -18.53 -0.26 -17.75
N VAL A 46 -18.15 -0.84 -18.90
CA VAL A 46 -17.80 -2.26 -19.01
C VAL A 46 -16.60 -2.58 -18.12
N MET A 47 -15.54 -1.76 -18.16
CA MET A 47 -14.38 -1.92 -17.29
C MET A 47 -14.73 -1.80 -15.80
N ALA A 48 -15.55 -0.81 -15.43
CA ALA A 48 -15.96 -0.58 -14.06
C ALA A 48 -16.83 -1.71 -13.49
N LYS A 49 -17.60 -2.41 -14.33
CA LYS A 49 -18.38 -3.58 -13.93
C LYS A 49 -17.50 -4.82 -13.75
N ASN A 50 -16.43 -4.96 -14.54
CA ASN A 50 -15.56 -6.14 -14.52
C ASN A 50 -14.56 -6.13 -13.34
N GLN A 51 -14.34 -5.00 -12.67
CA GLN A 51 -13.46 -4.94 -11.51
C GLN A 51 -14.18 -5.38 -10.23
N PRO A 52 -13.60 -6.32 -9.45
CA PRO A 52 -14.19 -6.80 -8.21
C PRO A 52 -14.26 -5.69 -7.16
N ASN A 53 -15.25 -5.78 -6.28
CA ASN A 53 -15.33 -4.90 -5.12
C ASN A 53 -14.26 -5.30 -4.11
N ILE A 54 -13.63 -4.30 -3.50
CA ILE A 54 -12.64 -4.47 -2.44
C ILE A 54 -13.18 -3.75 -1.21
N TYR A 55 -13.19 -4.44 -0.09
CA TYR A 55 -13.59 -3.95 1.22
C TYR A 55 -12.36 -3.67 2.05
N LYS A 56 -12.46 -2.72 2.99
CA LYS A 56 -11.35 -2.30 3.85
C LYS A 56 -11.84 -2.33 5.30
N SER A 57 -11.12 -3.05 6.15
CA SER A 57 -11.27 -2.96 7.59
C SER A 57 -10.03 -2.31 8.20
N SER A 58 -10.22 -1.50 9.23
CA SER A 58 -9.17 -0.74 9.89
C SER A 58 -9.19 -0.98 11.38
N ILE A 59 -8.01 -1.05 11.98
CA ILE A 59 -7.79 -1.14 13.43
C ILE A 59 -6.98 0.08 13.85
N LEU A 60 -7.42 0.73 14.93
CA LEU A 60 -6.69 1.80 15.58
C LEU A 60 -5.94 1.27 16.80
N LEU A 61 -4.64 1.53 16.84
CA LEU A 61 -3.72 1.00 17.83
C LEU A 61 -3.01 2.13 18.56
N VAL A 62 -2.75 1.92 19.85
CA VAL A 62 -1.86 2.75 20.66
C VAL A 62 -0.68 1.92 21.17
N PRO A 63 0.54 2.49 21.26
CA PRO A 63 1.67 1.80 21.87
C PRO A 63 1.39 1.45 23.34
N ALA A 64 1.63 0.19 23.74
CA ALA A 64 1.33 -0.30 25.08
C ALA A 64 2.38 0.07 26.14
N GLN A 65 3.53 0.62 25.76
CA GLN A 65 4.70 0.80 26.63
C GLN A 65 4.97 2.25 27.12
N GLU A 66 4.03 3.18 26.95
CA GLU A 66 4.23 4.58 27.38
C GLU A 66 4.40 4.78 28.91
N GLU A 67 4.03 3.79 29.74
CA GLU A 67 4.13 3.85 31.21
C GLU A 67 5.56 3.72 31.77
N GLN A 68 6.58 3.42 30.95
CA GLN A 68 7.94 3.11 31.43
C GLN A 68 8.85 4.32 31.76
N LYS A 69 8.36 5.57 31.66
CA LYS A 69 9.20 6.78 31.82
C LYS A 69 9.71 7.05 33.26
N GLY A 70 9.13 6.44 34.29
CA GLY A 70 9.40 6.84 35.69
C GLY A 70 10.63 6.24 36.37
N GLY A 71 10.84 4.91 36.27
CA GLY A 71 11.86 4.21 37.06
C GLY A 71 13.18 3.91 36.33
N LEU A 72 13.11 3.65 35.03
CA LEU A 72 14.28 3.28 34.21
C LEU A 72 15.05 4.50 33.68
N ALA A 73 14.38 5.66 33.57
CA ALA A 73 15.00 6.92 33.15
C ALA A 73 16.07 7.42 34.14
N GLY A 74 15.91 7.13 35.44
CA GLY A 74 16.92 7.45 36.46
C GLY A 74 18.22 6.65 36.31
N ILE A 75 18.11 5.38 35.88
CA ILE A 75 19.26 4.52 35.60
C ILE A 75 19.92 4.92 34.27
N ALA A 76 19.12 5.30 33.26
CA ALA A 76 19.61 5.85 32.00
C ALA A 76 20.41 7.15 32.17
N GLY A 77 20.01 8.01 33.12
CA GLY A 77 20.75 9.23 33.45
C GLY A 77 22.12 8.98 34.09
N GLN A 78 22.29 7.88 34.83
CA GLN A 78 23.56 7.52 35.49
C GLN A 78 24.47 6.62 34.63
N PHE A 79 23.90 5.79 33.75
CA PHE A 79 24.63 4.76 33.01
C PHE A 79 24.38 4.78 31.49
N GLY A 80 23.81 5.86 30.96
CA GLY A 80 23.31 5.96 29.58
C GLY A 80 24.32 5.64 28.47
N GLY A 81 25.62 5.77 28.73
CA GLY A 81 26.67 5.36 27.79
C GLY A 81 27.00 3.86 27.80
N LEU A 82 26.73 3.15 28.90
CA LEU A 82 27.02 1.72 29.05
C LEU A 82 25.80 0.85 28.69
N ALA A 83 24.59 1.38 28.92
CA ALA A 83 23.34 0.70 28.61
C ALA A 83 23.14 0.44 27.10
N SER A 84 23.53 1.40 26.26
CA SER A 84 23.47 1.27 24.80
C SER A 84 24.46 0.24 24.26
N ILE A 85 25.63 0.10 24.88
CA ILE A 85 26.66 -0.88 24.52
C ILE A 85 26.21 -2.30 24.92
N ALA A 86 25.44 -2.45 25.99
CA ALA A 86 24.86 -3.72 26.42
C ALA A 86 23.62 -4.15 25.59
N GLY A 87 23.24 -3.39 24.55
CA GLY A 87 22.09 -3.68 23.70
C GLY A 87 20.73 -3.40 24.36
N ILE A 88 20.71 -2.70 25.50
CA ILE A 88 19.49 -2.35 26.20
C ILE A 88 19.01 -1.02 25.65
N ASN A 89 18.00 -1.05 24.79
CA ASN A 89 17.37 0.14 24.26
C ASN A 89 16.47 0.77 25.34
N ILE A 90 17.01 1.70 26.14
CA ILE A 90 16.28 2.36 27.24
C ILE A 90 15.46 3.58 26.75
N GLY A 91 15.53 3.90 25.46
CA GLY A 91 14.69 4.91 24.79
C GLY A 91 13.32 4.37 24.36
N GLY A 92 12.54 3.88 25.33
CA GLY A 92 11.28 3.16 25.11
C GLY A 92 10.19 4.01 24.45
N GLY A 93 9.56 3.44 23.44
CA GLY A 93 8.37 4.00 22.78
C GLY A 93 8.51 4.06 21.26
N LYS A 94 9.29 5.02 20.73
CA LYS A 94 9.39 5.20 19.27
C LYS A 94 10.13 4.06 18.57
N SER A 95 11.17 3.53 19.21
CA SER A 95 11.96 2.45 18.62
C SER A 95 11.21 1.13 18.59
N ASP A 96 10.43 0.81 19.62
CA ASP A 96 9.71 -0.47 19.73
C ASP A 96 8.51 -0.51 18.78
N VAL A 97 7.82 0.62 18.62
CA VAL A 97 6.78 0.79 17.59
C VAL A 97 7.40 0.63 16.20
N ALA A 98 8.50 1.32 15.91
CA ALA A 98 9.18 1.19 14.62
C ALA A 98 9.66 -0.25 14.34
N GLU A 99 10.22 -0.93 15.34
CA GLU A 99 10.62 -2.34 15.27
C GLU A 99 9.41 -3.23 14.96
N ALA A 100 8.31 -3.08 15.68
CA ALA A 100 7.10 -3.86 15.45
C ALA A 100 6.47 -3.60 14.08
N LEU A 101 6.46 -2.35 13.61
CA LEU A 101 5.99 -2.02 12.26
C LEU A 101 6.91 -2.59 11.17
N ALA A 102 8.22 -2.68 11.43
CA ALA A 102 9.17 -3.33 10.54
C ALA A 102 8.95 -4.85 10.51
N ILE A 103 8.73 -5.48 11.66
CA ILE A 103 8.38 -6.90 11.78
C ILE A 103 7.07 -7.18 11.03
N LEU A 104 6.04 -6.35 11.26
CA LEU A 104 4.73 -6.45 10.59
C LEU A 104 4.86 -6.42 9.07
N LYS A 105 5.82 -5.66 8.53
CA LYS A 105 6.08 -5.56 7.08
C LYS A 105 7.12 -6.57 6.58
N SER A 106 7.75 -7.34 7.46
CA SER A 106 8.83 -8.24 7.07
C SER A 106 8.32 -9.42 6.22
N GLN A 107 9.15 -9.88 5.29
CA GLN A 107 8.80 -11.00 4.42
C GLN A 107 8.58 -12.29 5.22
N GLU A 108 9.37 -12.54 6.25
CA GLU A 108 9.24 -13.74 7.08
C GLU A 108 7.90 -13.78 7.83
N PHE A 109 7.57 -12.71 8.55
CA PHE A 109 6.33 -12.61 9.33
C PHE A 109 5.10 -12.69 8.42
N LEU A 110 5.03 -11.84 7.38
CA LEU A 110 3.86 -11.80 6.50
C LEU A 110 3.69 -13.10 5.71
N THR A 111 4.78 -13.72 5.24
CA THR A 111 4.65 -14.99 4.51
C THR A 111 4.17 -16.11 5.43
N ARG A 112 4.59 -16.15 6.70
CA ARG A 112 4.06 -17.09 7.69
C ARG A 112 2.58 -16.84 7.94
N PHE A 113 2.19 -15.60 8.23
CA PHE A 113 0.79 -15.21 8.37
C PHE A 113 -0.08 -15.64 7.18
N LEU A 114 0.35 -15.34 5.96
CA LEU A 114 -0.38 -15.68 4.73
C LEU A 114 -0.52 -17.18 4.50
N LYS A 115 0.45 -17.99 4.99
CA LYS A 115 0.40 -19.45 4.93
C LYS A 115 -0.55 -20.03 5.97
N ASP A 116 -0.39 -19.60 7.22
CA ASP A 116 -1.16 -20.10 8.35
C ASP A 116 -2.67 -19.85 8.14
N GLU A 117 -3.01 -18.66 7.65
CA GLU A 117 -4.39 -18.23 7.41
C GLU A 117 -4.89 -18.59 5.99
N GLN A 118 -4.09 -19.31 5.19
CA GLN A 118 -4.45 -19.76 3.84
C GLN A 118 -4.95 -18.65 2.90
N ILE A 119 -4.50 -17.41 3.12
CA ILE A 119 -5.00 -16.19 2.47
C ILE A 119 -4.75 -16.19 0.95
N LYS A 120 -3.79 -16.99 0.45
CA LYS A 120 -3.37 -16.99 -0.95
C LYS A 120 -4.55 -17.17 -1.93
N SER A 121 -5.43 -18.14 -1.68
CA SER A 121 -6.58 -18.41 -2.55
C SER A 121 -7.54 -17.21 -2.65
N SER A 122 -7.79 -16.55 -1.51
CA SER A 122 -8.64 -15.35 -1.46
C SER A 122 -7.99 -14.13 -2.12
N LEU A 123 -6.67 -14.00 -2.14
CA LEU A 123 -5.99 -12.87 -2.80
C LEU A 123 -6.02 -12.94 -4.33
N PHE A 124 -6.02 -14.15 -4.89
CA PHE A 124 -5.93 -14.36 -6.33
C PHE A 124 -7.26 -14.86 -6.92
N ILE A 125 -8.36 -14.17 -6.60
CA ILE A 125 -9.72 -14.53 -7.03
C ILE A 125 -9.89 -14.63 -8.56
N GLU A 126 -9.04 -13.95 -9.33
CA GLU A 126 -9.06 -14.02 -10.80
C GLU A 126 -8.48 -15.33 -11.35
N ASN A 127 -7.60 -15.98 -10.58
CA ASN A 127 -6.85 -17.17 -10.96
C ASN A 127 -7.23 -18.40 -10.14
N TRP A 128 -8.10 -18.26 -9.15
CA TRP A 128 -8.53 -19.33 -8.26
C TRP A 128 -10.00 -19.64 -8.49
N ASN A 129 -10.31 -20.87 -8.87
CA ASN A 129 -11.68 -21.34 -8.95
C ASN A 129 -12.09 -21.93 -7.59
N LYS A 130 -13.05 -21.26 -6.93
CA LYS A 130 -13.58 -21.67 -5.63
C LYS A 130 -14.37 -22.98 -5.67
N GLU A 131 -14.96 -23.35 -6.81
CA GLU A 131 -15.78 -24.55 -6.98
C GLU A 131 -14.94 -25.79 -7.27
N SER A 132 -13.90 -25.66 -8.10
CA SER A 132 -13.00 -26.77 -8.43
C SER A 132 -11.82 -26.91 -7.47
N GLY A 133 -11.53 -25.87 -6.68
CA GLY A 133 -10.35 -25.83 -5.80
C GLY A 133 -9.03 -25.86 -6.57
N GLN A 134 -9.05 -25.39 -7.83
CA GLN A 134 -7.88 -25.41 -8.71
C GLN A 134 -7.56 -24.01 -9.23
N TRP A 135 -6.27 -23.82 -9.52
CA TRP A 135 -5.76 -22.62 -10.15
C TRP A 135 -6.09 -22.64 -11.65
N GLU A 136 -6.75 -21.61 -12.14
CA GLU A 136 -7.18 -21.48 -13.53
C GLU A 136 -6.56 -20.24 -14.18
N LYS A 137 -6.21 -20.37 -15.47
CA LYS A 137 -5.76 -19.23 -16.26
C LYS A 137 -6.98 -18.53 -16.84
N LYS A 138 -7.31 -17.35 -16.32
CA LYS A 138 -8.36 -16.51 -16.89
C LYS A 138 -7.77 -15.59 -17.95
N ASP A 139 -8.04 -15.89 -19.22
CA ASP A 139 -7.67 -15.00 -20.31
C ASP A 139 -8.62 -13.80 -20.34
N SER A 140 -8.10 -12.59 -20.05
CA SER A 140 -8.88 -11.38 -20.21
C SER A 140 -9.09 -11.09 -21.70
N PHE A 141 -10.32 -10.77 -22.12
CA PHE A 141 -10.65 -10.44 -23.52
C PHE A 141 -9.77 -9.29 -24.06
N LEU A 142 -9.51 -8.26 -23.26
CA LEU A 142 -8.62 -7.18 -23.67
C LEU A 142 -7.18 -7.68 -23.84
N GLY A 143 -6.69 -8.53 -22.93
CA GLY A 143 -5.36 -9.13 -23.04
C GLY A 143 -5.18 -9.96 -24.31
N SER A 144 -6.18 -10.77 -24.67
CA SER A 144 -6.13 -11.55 -25.91
C SER A 144 -6.23 -10.67 -27.16
N LEU A 145 -7.01 -9.59 -27.12
CA LEU A 145 -7.12 -8.63 -28.21
C LEU A 145 -5.81 -7.84 -28.43
N TRP A 146 -5.17 -7.36 -27.36
CA TRP A 146 -3.88 -6.67 -27.43
C TRP A 146 -2.72 -7.59 -27.80
N GLY A 147 -2.74 -8.86 -27.35
CA GLY A 147 -1.76 -9.88 -27.75
C GLY A 147 -1.82 -10.17 -29.25
N ARG A 148 -3.03 -10.28 -29.81
CA ARG A 148 -3.26 -10.41 -31.25
C ARG A 148 -2.81 -9.17 -32.03
N LEU A 149 -3.02 -7.97 -31.50
CA LEU A 149 -2.58 -6.71 -32.12
C LEU A 149 -1.05 -6.54 -32.12
N LYS A 150 -0.35 -7.02 -31.09
CA LYS A 150 1.12 -6.92 -30.98
C LYS A 150 1.88 -8.04 -31.70
N GLY A 151 1.18 -9.01 -32.31
CA GLY A 151 1.82 -10.17 -32.93
C GLY A 151 2.57 -11.05 -31.93
N ASP A 152 2.25 -10.95 -30.64
CA ASP A 152 2.87 -11.74 -29.59
C ASP A 152 2.05 -13.02 -29.41
N SER A 153 2.42 -14.05 -30.16
CA SER A 153 1.81 -15.38 -30.11
C SER A 153 2.36 -16.26 -28.99
N ASN A 154 3.22 -15.72 -28.10
CA ASN A 154 3.82 -16.51 -27.04
C ASN A 154 3.36 -16.01 -25.67
N PRO A 155 2.35 -16.64 -25.04
CA PRO A 155 2.01 -16.33 -23.65
C PRO A 155 3.22 -16.69 -22.79
N LYS A 156 3.94 -15.66 -22.33
CA LYS A 156 5.12 -15.81 -21.47
C LYS A 156 4.85 -16.77 -20.31
N ASP A 157 5.53 -17.91 -20.42
CA ASP A 157 5.98 -18.84 -19.39
C ASP A 157 4.89 -19.57 -18.57
N PRO A 158 4.89 -20.92 -18.57
CA PRO A 158 4.09 -21.74 -17.66
C PRO A 158 4.72 -21.72 -16.26
N SER A 159 4.85 -20.52 -15.68
CA SER A 159 4.93 -20.40 -14.22
C SER A 159 3.69 -21.10 -13.67
N SER A 160 3.87 -22.00 -12.70
CA SER A 160 2.77 -22.74 -12.04
C SER A 160 1.50 -21.89 -11.96
N LEU A 161 0.35 -22.48 -12.33
CA LEU A 161 -0.95 -21.80 -12.24
C LEU A 161 -1.13 -21.15 -10.85
N GLU A 162 -0.52 -21.76 -9.83
CA GLU A 162 -0.31 -21.20 -8.50
C GLU A 162 0.82 -20.12 -8.43
N PRO A 163 0.52 -18.92 -7.92
CA PRO A 163 1.51 -17.89 -7.64
C PRO A 163 2.54 -18.28 -6.56
N SER A 164 3.79 -17.84 -6.77
CA SER A 164 4.83 -17.98 -5.75
C SER A 164 4.51 -17.20 -4.47
N TRP A 165 5.06 -17.64 -3.34
CA TRP A 165 4.89 -16.95 -2.05
C TRP A 165 5.49 -15.54 -2.06
N GLN A 166 6.56 -15.29 -2.82
CA GLN A 166 7.12 -13.95 -2.99
C GLN A 166 6.14 -13.03 -3.72
N LYS A 167 5.50 -13.51 -4.79
CA LYS A 167 4.46 -12.75 -5.51
C LYS A 167 3.24 -12.50 -4.62
N THR A 168 2.85 -13.49 -3.82
CA THR A 168 1.75 -13.38 -2.85
C THR A 168 2.06 -12.30 -1.81
N TYR A 169 3.25 -12.32 -1.22
CA TYR A 169 3.72 -11.30 -0.29
C TYR A 169 3.71 -9.90 -0.93
N GLN A 170 4.28 -9.74 -2.13
CA GLN A 170 4.32 -8.46 -2.84
C GLN A 170 2.92 -7.92 -3.13
N LEU A 171 2.00 -8.79 -3.55
CA LEU A 171 0.62 -8.41 -3.77
C LEU A 171 -0.04 -7.95 -2.47
N PHE A 172 0.15 -8.70 -1.39
CA PHE A 172 -0.44 -8.38 -0.10
C PHE A 172 0.05 -7.04 0.43
N ILE A 173 1.37 -6.82 0.50
CA ILE A 173 1.94 -5.60 1.05
C ILE A 173 1.63 -4.34 0.20
N SER A 174 1.52 -4.49 -1.12
CA SER A 174 1.29 -3.34 -2.02
C SER A 174 -0.18 -2.98 -2.21
N LYS A 175 -1.10 -3.96 -2.12
CA LYS A 175 -2.52 -3.76 -2.44
C LYS A 175 -3.49 -4.11 -1.32
N HIS A 176 -3.11 -4.97 -0.38
CA HIS A 176 -4.01 -5.51 0.64
C HIS A 176 -3.66 -5.09 2.07
N LEU A 177 -2.49 -4.51 2.31
CA LEU A 177 -2.08 -3.98 3.60
C LEU A 177 -1.74 -2.49 3.49
N SER A 178 -2.24 -1.70 4.43
CA SER A 178 -1.84 -0.30 4.62
C SER A 178 -1.58 -0.05 6.09
N VAL A 179 -0.45 0.57 6.40
CA VAL A 179 -0.01 0.87 7.77
C VAL A 179 0.40 2.33 7.80
N SER A 180 -0.23 3.10 8.68
CA SER A 180 0.04 4.52 8.88
C SER A 180 0.24 4.80 10.36
N GLU A 181 1.21 5.65 10.68
CA GLU A 181 1.44 6.18 12.03
C GLU A 181 1.20 7.69 11.99
N ASP A 182 0.44 8.22 12.94
CA ASP A 182 0.32 9.65 13.13
C ASP A 182 1.49 10.15 14.00
N PRO A 183 2.42 10.95 13.44
CA PRO A 183 3.60 11.40 14.18
C PRO A 183 3.29 12.33 15.36
N LYS A 184 2.06 12.89 15.42
CA LYS A 184 1.63 13.76 16.52
C LYS A 184 1.07 12.97 17.69
N SER A 185 0.19 12.02 17.42
CA SER A 185 -0.50 11.22 18.45
C SER A 185 0.20 9.90 18.78
N GLY A 186 1.11 9.42 17.93
CA GLY A 186 1.72 8.10 18.06
C GLY A 186 0.76 6.94 17.77
N LEU A 187 -0.47 7.26 17.33
CA LEU A 187 -1.48 6.25 16.98
C LEU A 187 -1.11 5.58 15.65
N VAL A 188 -1.29 4.27 15.61
CA VAL A 188 -1.06 3.45 14.43
C VAL A 188 -2.40 2.98 13.89
N THR A 189 -2.64 3.18 12.60
CA THR A 189 -3.77 2.62 11.88
C THR A 189 -3.28 1.51 10.96
N VAL A 190 -3.74 0.28 11.18
CA VAL A 190 -3.50 -0.86 10.29
C VAL A 190 -4.79 -1.16 9.55
N SER A 191 -4.73 -1.21 8.23
CA SER A 191 -5.87 -1.50 7.38
C SER A 191 -5.60 -2.69 6.47
N VAL A 192 -6.51 -3.65 6.47
CA VAL A 192 -6.48 -4.79 5.55
C VAL A 192 -7.61 -4.67 4.54
N MET A 193 -7.29 -4.97 3.28
CA MET A 193 -8.23 -4.93 2.17
C MET A 193 -8.43 -6.34 1.62
N ALA A 194 -9.68 -6.75 1.47
CA ALA A 194 -10.04 -8.07 0.95
C ALA A 194 -11.24 -7.98 0.00
N TYR A 195 -11.50 -9.04 -0.76
CA TYR A 195 -12.68 -9.10 -1.64
C TYR A 195 -13.96 -9.41 -0.87
N GLU A 196 -13.85 -10.02 0.31
CA GLU A 196 -14.96 -10.29 1.21
C GLU A 196 -14.88 -9.38 2.45
N PRO A 197 -16.01 -8.83 2.92
CA PRO A 197 -16.04 -7.96 4.10
C PRO A 197 -15.55 -8.66 5.39
N GLU A 198 -15.93 -9.93 5.56
CA GLU A 198 -15.57 -10.74 6.73
C GLU A 198 -14.06 -11.01 6.76
N ASP A 199 -13.49 -11.42 5.63
CA ASP A 199 -12.03 -11.59 5.45
C ASP A 199 -11.26 -10.33 5.83
N ALA A 200 -11.72 -9.15 5.38
CA ALA A 200 -11.03 -7.90 5.68
C ALA A 200 -10.93 -7.64 7.19
N ALA A 201 -12.03 -7.87 7.92
CA ALA A 201 -12.07 -7.68 9.37
C ALA A 201 -11.28 -8.76 10.11
N HIS A 202 -11.48 -10.02 9.72
CA HIS A 202 -10.84 -11.16 10.33
C HIS A 202 -9.32 -11.12 10.18
N TRP A 203 -8.82 -10.89 8.96
CA TRP A 203 -7.39 -10.80 8.70
C TRP A 203 -6.75 -9.61 9.40
N ALA A 204 -7.44 -8.47 9.48
CA ALA A 204 -6.93 -7.32 10.24
C ALA A 204 -6.74 -7.69 11.72
N ALA A 205 -7.75 -8.30 12.35
CA ALA A 205 -7.69 -8.68 13.75
C ALA A 205 -6.57 -9.70 14.02
N LEU A 206 -6.53 -10.77 13.23
CA LEU A 206 -5.52 -11.82 13.36
C LEU A 206 -4.09 -11.34 13.09
N LEU A 207 -3.93 -10.42 12.14
CA LEU A 207 -2.61 -9.85 11.83
C LEU A 207 -2.01 -9.14 13.03
N ILE A 208 -2.83 -8.38 13.78
CA ILE A 208 -2.40 -7.67 14.98
C ILE A 208 -2.17 -8.64 16.15
N ASP A 209 -3.07 -9.61 16.33
CA ASP A 209 -2.93 -10.64 17.37
C ASP A 209 -1.62 -11.43 17.21
N LYS A 210 -1.33 -11.91 15.99
CA LYS A 210 -0.08 -12.60 15.68
C LYS A 210 1.14 -11.70 15.80
N LEU A 211 1.04 -10.41 15.46
CA LEU A 211 2.14 -9.47 15.66
C LEU A 211 2.46 -9.31 17.14
N ASN A 212 1.44 -9.05 17.96
CA ASN A 212 1.59 -8.95 19.42
C ASN A 212 2.20 -10.23 19.99
N SER A 213 1.66 -11.39 19.64
CA SER A 213 2.18 -12.69 20.08
C SER A 213 3.63 -12.93 19.64
N HIS A 214 3.98 -12.59 18.39
CA HIS A 214 5.33 -12.77 17.86
C HIS A 214 6.35 -11.92 18.63
N VAL A 215 6.10 -10.62 18.76
CA VAL A 215 7.02 -9.72 19.45
C VAL A 215 7.10 -10.07 20.94
N ARG A 216 5.97 -10.42 21.57
CA ARG A 216 5.93 -10.85 22.97
C ARG A 216 6.82 -12.07 23.22
N LEU A 217 6.68 -13.12 22.42
CA LEU A 217 7.47 -14.35 22.55
C LEU A 217 8.96 -14.08 22.31
N GLN A 218 9.28 -13.26 21.30
CA GLN A 218 10.65 -12.85 21.01
C GLN A 218 11.27 -12.10 22.19
N LYS A 219 10.60 -11.05 22.70
CA LYS A 219 11.11 -10.23 23.82
C LYS A 219 11.23 -11.03 25.12
N LYS A 220 10.33 -11.99 25.37
CA LYS A 220 10.46 -12.93 26.49
C LYS A 220 11.73 -13.77 26.36
N ALA A 221 11.95 -14.40 25.20
CA ALA A 221 13.11 -15.25 24.96
C ALA A 221 14.44 -14.46 24.97
N GLU A 222 14.42 -13.20 24.53
CA GLU A 222 15.56 -12.28 24.67
C GLU A 222 15.86 -11.99 26.15
N ALA A 223 14.85 -11.60 26.93
CA ALA A 223 15.00 -11.29 28.35
C ALA A 223 15.49 -12.49 29.17
N GLU A 224 14.95 -13.69 28.93
CA GLU A 224 15.38 -14.92 29.60
C GLU A 224 16.85 -15.24 29.34
N ARG A 225 17.32 -15.11 28.08
CA ARG A 225 18.74 -15.28 27.72
C ARG A 225 19.63 -14.22 28.39
N SER A 226 19.17 -12.97 28.46
CA SER A 226 19.91 -11.91 29.16
C SER A 226 20.01 -12.17 30.65
N ILE A 227 18.94 -12.64 31.30
CA ILE A 227 18.95 -13.02 32.73
C ILE A 227 19.96 -14.14 32.98
N GLU A 228 19.97 -15.18 32.13
CA GLU A 228 20.93 -16.28 32.24
C GLU A 228 22.38 -15.77 32.14
N TYR A 229 22.67 -14.94 31.15
CA TYR A 229 23.99 -14.34 30.97
C TYR A 229 24.41 -13.49 32.19
N LEU A 230 23.54 -12.61 32.68
CA LEU A 230 23.82 -11.72 33.81
C LEU A 230 24.04 -12.51 35.10
N ASN A 231 23.25 -13.56 35.35
CA ASN A 231 23.44 -14.46 36.49
C ASN A 231 24.80 -15.16 36.44
N ASN A 232 25.30 -15.51 35.25
CA ASN A 232 26.64 -16.07 35.11
C ASN A 232 27.74 -15.01 35.37
N GLN A 233 27.56 -13.77 34.91
CA GLN A 233 28.50 -12.68 35.19
C GLN A 233 28.56 -12.33 36.69
N ILE A 234 27.43 -12.37 37.40
CA ILE A 234 27.37 -12.12 38.85
C ILE A 234 28.27 -13.10 39.61
N LYS A 235 28.26 -14.38 39.23
CA LYS A 235 29.10 -15.43 39.86
C LYS A 235 30.60 -15.19 39.67
N LEU A 236 30.99 -14.54 38.56
CA LEU A 236 32.38 -14.26 38.22
C LEU A 236 32.86 -12.90 38.75
N THR A 237 31.93 -12.04 39.16
CA THR A 237 32.21 -10.67 39.60
C THR A 237 32.40 -10.62 41.11
N LEU A 238 33.59 -10.22 41.57
CA LEU A 238 33.89 -10.15 43.02
C LEU A 238 33.58 -8.79 43.66
N ASN A 239 33.54 -7.73 42.85
CA ASN A 239 33.27 -6.38 43.34
C ASN A 239 31.77 -6.21 43.63
N ALA A 240 31.45 -5.88 44.89
CA ALA A 240 30.07 -5.73 45.36
C ALA A 240 29.29 -4.62 44.63
N GLU A 241 29.96 -3.55 44.21
CA GLU A 241 29.33 -2.46 43.46
C GLU A 241 28.96 -2.88 42.04
N MET A 242 29.83 -3.64 41.35
CA MET A 242 29.52 -4.21 40.04
C MET A 242 28.41 -5.27 40.12
N GLN A 243 28.40 -6.12 41.16
CA GLN A 243 27.30 -7.06 41.39
C GLN A 243 25.96 -6.33 41.56
N ARG A 244 25.94 -5.19 42.29
CA ARG A 244 24.73 -4.38 42.46
C ARG A 244 24.17 -3.91 41.12
N VAL A 245 25.02 -3.44 40.20
CA VAL A 245 24.59 -3.05 38.85
C VAL A 245 24.03 -4.25 38.08
N LEU A 246 24.71 -5.40 38.12
CA LEU A 246 24.24 -6.61 37.44
C LEU A 246 22.88 -7.08 37.97
N TYR A 247 22.64 -7.03 39.28
CA TYR A 247 21.32 -7.34 39.85
C TYR A 247 20.23 -6.37 39.38
N GLN A 248 20.53 -5.07 39.26
CA GLN A 248 19.59 -4.09 38.71
C GLN A 248 19.26 -4.40 37.23
N LEU A 249 20.23 -4.87 36.45
CA LEU A 249 19.98 -5.32 35.08
C LEU A 249 19.12 -6.59 35.04
N VAL A 250 19.35 -7.55 35.95
CA VAL A 250 18.50 -8.75 36.08
C VAL A 250 17.06 -8.35 36.43
N GLU A 251 16.87 -7.43 37.37
CA GLU A 251 15.55 -6.91 37.74
C GLU A 251 14.84 -6.28 36.52
N ALA A 252 15.55 -5.45 35.75
CA ALA A 252 15.01 -4.84 34.54
C ALA A 252 14.56 -5.89 33.51
N GLN A 253 15.38 -6.93 33.26
CA GLN A 253 15.04 -8.00 32.31
C GLN A 253 13.92 -8.91 32.85
N ALA A 254 13.91 -9.20 34.15
CA ALA A 254 12.84 -9.98 34.78
C ALA A 254 11.48 -9.28 34.63
N LYS A 255 11.46 -7.94 34.76
CA LYS A 255 10.25 -7.16 34.49
C LYS A 255 9.78 -7.27 33.04
N VAL A 256 10.69 -7.26 32.07
CA VAL A 256 10.37 -7.47 30.64
C VAL A 256 9.75 -8.85 30.42
N ALA A 257 10.40 -9.91 30.93
CA ALA A 257 9.92 -11.29 30.80
C ALA A 257 8.55 -11.50 31.48
N MET A 258 8.34 -10.89 32.65
CA MET A 258 7.07 -10.90 33.37
C MET A 258 5.96 -10.25 32.55
N LEU A 259 6.18 -9.02 32.05
CA LEU A 259 5.20 -8.30 31.25
C LEU A 259 4.84 -9.05 29.97
N ALA A 260 5.84 -9.62 29.30
CA ALA A 260 5.65 -10.45 28.12
C ALA A 260 4.93 -11.78 28.43
N SER A 261 4.91 -12.24 29.67
CA SER A 261 4.20 -13.48 30.04
C SER A 261 2.74 -13.25 30.44
N VAL A 262 2.36 -12.01 30.77
CA VAL A 262 1.05 -11.70 31.37
C VAL A 262 0.16 -10.85 30.44
N ARG A 263 0.75 -10.05 29.54
CA ARG A 263 -0.01 -9.16 28.65
C ARG A 263 -0.16 -9.76 27.26
N ASP A 264 -1.39 -9.83 26.76
CA ASP A 264 -1.67 -10.16 25.36
C ASP A 264 -1.35 -8.98 24.42
N ASP A 265 -1.75 -7.77 24.82
CA ASP A 265 -1.44 -6.53 24.12
C ASP A 265 -0.04 -6.00 24.47
N TYR A 266 1.01 -6.74 24.08
CA TYR A 266 2.38 -6.41 24.48
C TYR A 266 2.95 -5.16 23.78
N VAL A 267 2.77 -5.05 22.46
CA VAL A 267 3.30 -3.91 21.67
C VAL A 267 2.21 -2.88 21.45
N PHE A 268 1.05 -3.33 20.96
CA PHE A 268 -0.07 -2.48 20.60
C PHE A 268 -1.29 -2.88 21.39
N ARG A 269 -1.94 -1.90 21.99
CA ARG A 269 -3.27 -2.04 22.54
C ARG A 269 -4.29 -1.57 21.51
N VAL A 270 -5.33 -2.36 21.31
CA VAL A 270 -6.40 -2.04 20.38
C VAL A 270 -7.31 -0.98 21.01
N ILE A 271 -7.45 0.16 20.34
CA ILE A 271 -8.40 1.23 20.72
C ILE A 271 -9.71 1.04 19.98
N ASP A 272 -9.63 0.79 18.67
CA ASP A 272 -10.77 0.53 17.80
C ASP A 272 -10.55 -0.80 17.08
N PRO A 273 -11.35 -1.84 17.37
CA PRO A 273 -11.18 -3.17 16.77
C PRO A 273 -11.61 -3.20 15.31
N ALA A 274 -11.22 -4.27 14.60
CA ALA A 274 -11.62 -4.46 13.22
C ALA A 274 -13.13 -4.64 13.12
N PHE A 275 -13.78 -3.82 12.29
CA PHE A 275 -15.21 -3.94 11.99
C PHE A 275 -15.43 -4.53 10.59
N ILE A 276 -16.58 -5.17 10.38
CA ILE A 276 -17.00 -5.68 9.06
C ILE A 276 -17.55 -4.51 8.25
N PRO A 277 -16.91 -4.11 7.14
CA PRO A 277 -17.35 -2.96 6.36
C PRO A 277 -18.60 -3.27 5.55
N GLU A 278 -19.65 -2.47 5.71
CA GLU A 278 -20.88 -2.57 4.91
C GLU A 278 -20.71 -2.04 3.48
N GLN A 279 -19.81 -1.07 3.30
CA GLN A 279 -19.59 -0.42 2.02
C GLN A 279 -18.24 -0.83 1.42
N LYS A 280 -18.23 -1.02 0.09
CA LYS A 280 -16.98 -1.25 -0.65
C LYS A 280 -16.08 -0.01 -0.56
N TYR A 281 -14.78 -0.26 -0.45
CA TYR A 281 -13.75 0.78 -0.46
C TYR A 281 -13.32 1.14 -1.88
N LYS A 282 -13.15 0.14 -2.77
CA LYS A 282 -12.72 0.32 -4.16
C LYS A 282 -13.40 -0.68 -5.11
N PRO A 283 -13.42 -0.42 -6.42
CA PRO A 283 -13.13 0.86 -7.07
C PRO A 283 -14.33 1.84 -7.00
N ASN A 284 -14.03 3.13 -7.05
CA ASN A 284 -15.03 4.18 -7.22
C ASN A 284 -15.51 4.20 -8.67
N ARG A 285 -16.50 3.37 -8.99
CA ARG A 285 -17.02 3.20 -10.37
C ARG A 285 -17.46 4.54 -11.00
N PHE A 286 -17.99 5.47 -10.21
CA PHE A 286 -18.35 6.81 -10.66
C PHE A 286 -17.14 7.61 -11.17
N GLN A 287 -16.02 7.59 -10.43
CA GLN A 287 -14.78 8.26 -10.84
C GLN A 287 -14.22 7.66 -12.14
N MET A 288 -14.31 6.34 -12.32
CA MET A 288 -13.86 5.69 -13.55
C MET A 288 -14.65 6.17 -14.78
N VAL A 289 -15.98 6.31 -14.65
CA VAL A 289 -16.84 6.79 -15.75
C VAL A 289 -16.55 8.25 -16.08
N ILE A 290 -16.35 9.11 -15.07
CA ILE A 290 -15.97 10.51 -15.30
C ILE A 290 -14.65 10.60 -16.06
N VAL A 291 -13.62 9.88 -15.59
CA VAL A 291 -12.30 9.89 -16.24
C VAL A 291 -12.39 9.36 -17.67
N GLY A 292 -13.15 8.28 -17.90
CA GLY A 292 -13.42 7.76 -19.24
C GLY A 292 -14.10 8.78 -20.15
N GLY A 293 -15.16 9.43 -19.67
CA GLY A 293 -15.87 10.46 -20.43
C GLY A 293 -14.99 11.66 -20.80
N ILE A 294 -14.19 12.17 -19.85
CA ILE A 294 -13.22 13.25 -20.10
C ILE A 294 -12.19 12.81 -21.14
N ALA A 295 -11.61 11.62 -20.99
CA ALA A 295 -10.63 11.09 -21.93
C ALA A 295 -11.21 10.94 -23.35
N GLY A 296 -12.44 10.41 -23.47
CA GLY A 296 -13.14 10.29 -24.75
C GLY A 296 -13.42 11.63 -25.42
N CYS A 297 -13.83 12.64 -24.64
CA CYS A 297 -14.08 13.99 -25.14
C CYS A 297 -12.79 14.65 -25.65
N VAL A 298 -11.72 14.61 -24.84
CA VAL A 298 -10.41 15.17 -25.22
C VAL A 298 -9.88 14.48 -26.48
N PHE A 299 -9.96 13.14 -26.55
CA PHE A 299 -9.54 12.41 -27.74
C PHE A 299 -10.39 12.77 -28.97
N GLY A 300 -11.69 13.01 -28.79
CA GLY A 300 -12.59 13.44 -29.86
C GLY A 300 -12.23 14.81 -30.41
N VAL A 301 -11.93 15.76 -29.52
CA VAL A 301 -11.46 17.10 -29.88
C VAL A 301 -10.16 17.02 -30.67
N LEU A 302 -9.17 16.27 -30.17
CA LEU A 302 -7.87 16.11 -30.85
C LEU A 302 -8.01 15.48 -32.24
N LEU A 303 -8.87 14.45 -32.36
CA LEU A 303 -9.10 13.75 -33.62
C LEU A 303 -9.77 14.68 -34.66
N VAL A 304 -10.74 15.50 -34.25
CA VAL A 304 -11.37 16.49 -35.14
C VAL A 304 -10.36 17.51 -35.63
N LEU A 305 -9.52 18.05 -34.74
CA LEU A 305 -8.46 18.99 -35.12
C LEU A 305 -7.45 18.34 -36.07
N PHE A 306 -7.08 17.09 -35.83
CA PHE A 306 -6.15 16.35 -36.68
C PHE A 306 -6.72 16.10 -38.10
N ILE A 307 -8.00 15.70 -38.19
CA ILE A 307 -8.68 15.55 -39.49
C ILE A 307 -8.71 16.88 -40.25
N GLN A 308 -8.95 18.00 -39.55
CA GLN A 308 -8.96 19.32 -40.18
C GLN A 308 -7.59 19.67 -40.77
N ILE A 309 -6.50 19.47 -40.00
CA ILE A 309 -5.13 19.74 -40.46
C ILE A 309 -4.79 18.92 -41.71
N ILE A 310 -5.16 17.64 -41.75
CA ILE A 310 -4.95 16.79 -42.93
C ILE A 310 -5.76 17.28 -44.14
N THR A 311 -7.00 17.70 -43.90
CA THR A 311 -7.90 18.17 -44.98
C THR A 311 -7.39 19.49 -45.58
N GLU A 312 -6.90 20.41 -44.75
CA GLU A 312 -6.28 21.67 -45.22
C GLU A 312 -5.02 21.42 -46.04
N LYS A 313 -4.13 20.52 -45.57
CA LYS A 313 -2.91 20.17 -46.31
C LYS A 313 -3.19 19.59 -47.70
N LYS A 314 -4.27 18.80 -47.84
CA LYS A 314 -4.70 18.22 -49.11
C LYS A 314 -5.33 19.24 -50.07
N GLN A 315 -5.80 20.38 -49.58
CA GLN A 315 -6.33 21.49 -50.40
C GLN A 315 -5.25 22.48 -50.84
N SER A 316 -4.07 22.45 -50.21
CA SER A 316 -2.90 23.27 -50.56
C SER A 316 -1.90 22.62 -51.52
N GLU A 317 -2.10 21.33 -51.85
CA GLU A 317 -1.39 20.59 -52.91
C GLU A 317 -2.24 20.55 -54.18
#